data_AF-A0A7H2BD68-F1
#
_entry.id   AF-A0A7H2BD68-F1
#
_cell.length_a   1.000
_cell.length_b   1.000
_cell.length_c   1.000
_cell.angle_alpha   90.00
_cell.angle_beta   90.00
_cell.angle_gamma   90.00
#
_symmetry.space_group_name_H-M   'P 1'
#
loop_
_entity.id
_entity.type
_entity.pdbx_description
1 polymer ?
#
loop_
_entity_poly.entity_id
_entity_poly.type
_entity_poly.pdbx_seq_one_letter_code
_entity_poly.pdbx_strand_id
1 'polypeptide(L)'
;MGSSVVAAYTAAQRIEQLAMLPFVSFGIAMGTYSAQNFGAGLHGRVWQGVRQAAFMSFAYGLAIGLVLVFLSPLLVDAFIKDAPADVLRMGQQYFWVTVPFYPALILLFIYRYTLQGLGHSLVPTIAGFIELGMRIASLLPSLLRPCSGTRACSSAIPWRGWVLSRCLLWRT
;
A
#
# COMPACT_ATOMS: atom_id res chain seq x y z
N MET A 1 11.36 -25.59 4.65
CA MET A 1 11.56 -24.37 3.83
C MET A 1 10.25 -23.59 3.64
N GLY A 2 9.11 -24.22 3.35
CA GLY A 2 7.84 -23.48 3.15
C GLY A 2 7.17 -22.93 4.41
N SER A 3 7.14 -23.68 5.52
CA SER A 3 6.41 -23.30 6.74
C SER A 3 6.94 -22.02 7.39
N SER A 4 8.27 -21.90 7.54
CA SER A 4 8.91 -20.72 8.14
C SER A 4 8.71 -19.45 7.31
N VAL A 5 8.76 -19.56 5.98
CA VAL A 5 8.52 -18.43 5.06
C VAL A 5 7.06 -17.96 5.14
N VAL A 6 6.10 -18.89 5.13
CA VAL A 6 4.67 -18.57 5.22
C VAL A 6 4.34 -17.95 6.59
N ALA A 7 4.94 -18.46 7.67
CA ALA A 7 4.77 -17.90 9.01
C ALA A 7 5.32 -16.48 9.11
N ALA A 8 6.58 -16.25 8.68
CA ALA A 8 7.20 -14.92 8.67
C ALA A 8 6.37 -13.92 7.86
N TYR A 9 5.95 -14.32 6.65
CA TYR A 9 5.13 -13.48 5.77
C TYR A 9 3.78 -13.13 6.41
N THR A 10 3.11 -14.12 7.01
CA THR A 10 1.80 -13.92 7.64
C THR A 10 1.90 -12.95 8.82
N ALA A 11 2.90 -13.13 9.69
CA ALA A 11 3.16 -12.23 10.81
C ALA A 11 3.45 -10.80 10.33
N ALA A 12 4.37 -10.65 9.36
CA ALA A 12 4.72 -9.36 8.79
C ALA A 12 3.50 -8.66 8.15
N GLN A 13 2.66 -9.41 7.44
CA GLN A 13 1.44 -8.87 6.82
C GLN A 13 0.42 -8.38 7.86
N ARG A 14 0.29 -9.06 9.02
CA ARG A 14 -0.59 -8.60 10.10
C ARG A 14 -0.10 -7.29 10.72
N ILE A 15 1.20 -7.18 10.96
CA ILE A 15 1.83 -5.96 11.45
C ILE A 15 1.61 -4.82 10.44
N GLU A 16 1.82 -5.08 9.16
CA GLU A 16 1.58 -4.09 8.11
C GLU A 16 0.12 -3.64 8.06
N GLN A 17 -0.84 -4.56 8.18
CA GLN A 17 -2.27 -4.20 8.21
C GLN A 17 -2.59 -3.19 9.32
N LEU A 18 -2.00 -3.37 10.51
CA LEU A 18 -2.15 -2.43 11.62
C LEU A 18 -1.48 -1.10 11.33
N ALA A 19 -0.25 -1.12 10.81
CA ALA A 19 0.49 0.08 10.42
C ALA A 19 -0.23 0.91 9.35
N MET A 20 -1.02 0.25 8.48
CA MET A 20 -1.77 0.86 7.39
C MET A 20 -3.07 1.56 7.83
N LEU A 21 -3.61 1.26 9.02
CA LEU A 21 -4.90 1.79 9.47
C LEU A 21 -4.99 3.33 9.44
N PRO A 22 -3.97 4.10 9.89
CA PRO A 22 -4.06 5.55 9.87
C PRO A 22 -4.03 6.12 8.44
N PHE A 23 -3.33 5.48 7.50
CA PHE A 23 -3.37 5.92 6.09
C PHE A 23 -4.77 5.79 5.49
N VAL A 24 -5.46 4.69 5.80
CA VAL A 24 -6.85 4.48 5.37
C VAL A 24 -7.76 5.52 6.03
N SER A 25 -7.56 5.79 7.33
CA SER A 25 -8.33 6.80 8.07
C SER A 25 -8.19 8.20 7.47
N PHE A 26 -6.96 8.65 7.16
CA PHE A 26 -6.73 9.92 6.46
C PHE A 26 -7.41 9.95 5.09
N GLY A 27 -7.35 8.84 4.36
CA GLY A 27 -8.06 8.68 3.10
C GLY A 27 -9.57 8.92 3.25
N ILE A 28 -10.24 8.18 4.14
CA ILE A 28 -11.68 8.29 4.38
C ILE A 28 -12.05 9.73 4.79
N ALA A 29 -11.29 10.33 5.72
CA ALA A 29 -11.50 11.71 6.14
C ALA A 29 -11.40 12.70 4.97
N MET A 30 -10.44 12.49 4.05
CA MET A 30 -10.31 13.29 2.84
C MET A 30 -11.49 13.12 1.88
N GLY A 31 -12.09 11.94 1.79
CA GLY A 31 -13.30 11.73 1.00
C GLY A 31 -14.49 12.54 1.51
N THR A 32 -14.72 12.56 2.82
CA THR A 32 -15.79 13.39 3.41
C THR A 32 -15.48 14.88 3.29
N TYR A 33 -14.23 15.27 3.57
CA TYR A 33 -13.80 16.67 3.48
C TYR A 33 -13.91 17.19 2.03
N SER A 34 -13.50 16.43 1.03
CA SER A 34 -13.59 16.83 -0.38
C SER A 34 -15.04 16.92 -0.84
N ALA A 35 -15.89 15.96 -0.47
CA ALA A 35 -17.31 15.96 -0.81
C ALA A 35 -18.03 17.21 -0.28
N GLN A 36 -17.82 17.54 1.00
CA GLN A 36 -18.45 18.70 1.63
C GLN A 36 -17.99 20.02 0.99
N ASN A 37 -16.69 20.20 0.79
CA ASN A 37 -16.16 21.44 0.22
C ASN A 37 -16.53 21.58 -1.26
N PHE A 38 -16.56 20.47 -2.01
CA PHE A 38 -16.98 20.48 -3.41
C PHE A 38 -18.46 20.81 -3.55
N GLY A 39 -19.33 20.22 -2.72
CA GLY A 39 -20.76 20.53 -2.71
C GLY A 39 -21.06 21.99 -2.34
N ALA A 40 -20.17 22.66 -1.60
CA ALA A 40 -20.25 24.08 -1.28
C ALA A 40 -19.57 25.01 -2.31
N GLY A 41 -19.04 24.49 -3.42
CA GLY A 41 -18.30 25.26 -4.44
C GLY A 41 -16.90 25.74 -4.01
N LEU A 42 -16.39 25.26 -2.87
CA LEU A 42 -15.12 25.69 -2.26
C LEU A 42 -13.93 24.84 -2.75
N HIS A 43 -13.71 24.79 -4.07
CA HIS A 43 -12.67 23.94 -4.68
C HIS A 43 -11.25 24.23 -4.17
N GLY A 44 -10.93 25.51 -3.86
CA GLY A 44 -9.63 25.88 -3.30
C GLY A 44 -9.34 25.20 -1.95
N ARG A 45 -10.37 24.99 -1.12
CA ARG A 45 -10.23 24.30 0.18
C ARG A 45 -9.95 22.81 0.02
N VAL A 46 -10.43 22.19 -1.06
CA VAL A 46 -10.13 20.79 -1.38
C VAL A 46 -8.63 20.61 -1.61
N TRP A 47 -8.01 21.45 -2.45
CA TRP A 47 -6.57 21.39 -2.72
C TRP A 47 -5.73 21.68 -1.48
N GLN A 48 -6.16 22.62 -0.63
CA GLN A 48 -5.51 22.87 0.65
C GLN A 48 -5.55 21.63 1.56
N GLY A 49 -6.72 20.97 1.67
CA GLY A 49 -6.88 19.74 2.44
C GLY A 49 -6.01 18.60 1.91
N VAL A 50 -5.95 18.40 0.59
CA VAL A 50 -5.08 17.39 -0.03
C VAL A 50 -3.61 17.61 0.35
N ARG A 51 -3.11 18.85 0.31
CA ARG A 51 -1.73 19.17 0.69
C ARG A 51 -1.46 18.92 2.17
N GLN A 52 -2.38 19.30 3.03
CA GLN A 52 -2.27 19.10 4.49
C GLN A 52 -2.31 17.60 4.83
N ALA A 53 -3.28 16.86 4.29
CA ALA A 53 -3.39 15.42 4.47
C ALA A 53 -2.16 14.68 3.94
N ALA A 54 -1.61 15.11 2.79
CA ALA A 54 -0.39 14.52 2.23
C ALA A 54 0.81 14.72 3.15
N PHE A 55 0.99 15.93 3.71
CA PHE A 55 2.04 16.22 4.66
C PHE A 55 1.90 15.39 5.96
N MET A 56 0.70 15.38 6.55
CA MET A 56 0.41 14.61 7.77
C MET A 56 0.65 13.12 7.56
N SER A 57 0.17 12.58 6.45
CA SER A 57 0.31 11.16 6.14
C SER A 57 1.76 10.81 5.81
N PHE A 58 2.53 11.69 5.17
CA PHE A 58 3.95 11.49 4.94
C PHE A 58 4.75 11.50 6.24
N ALA A 59 4.46 12.43 7.16
CA ALA A 59 5.09 12.48 8.48
C ALA A 59 4.81 11.19 9.28
N TYR A 60 3.55 10.74 9.31
CA TYR A 60 3.19 9.46 9.91
C TYR A 60 3.89 8.29 9.19
N GLY A 61 3.94 8.31 7.85
CA GLY A 61 4.61 7.29 7.04
C GLY A 61 6.09 7.14 7.33
N LEU A 62 6.79 8.26 7.54
CA LEU A 62 8.19 8.26 7.97
C LEU A 62 8.32 7.67 9.37
N ALA A 63 7.49 8.13 10.32
CA ALA A 63 7.54 7.65 11.71
C ALA A 63 7.28 6.14 11.80
N ILE A 64 6.19 5.65 11.18
CA ILE A 64 5.86 4.23 11.20
C ILE A 64 6.86 3.40 10.40
N GLY A 65 7.40 3.93 9.29
CA GLY A 65 8.44 3.27 8.50
C GLY A 65 9.71 3.04 9.32
N LEU A 66 10.15 4.03 10.10
CA LEU A 66 11.28 3.89 11.03
C LEU A 66 10.99 2.82 12.10
N VAL A 67 9.80 2.85 12.70
CA VAL A 67 9.39 1.83 13.67
C VAL A 67 9.43 0.43 13.05
N LEU A 68 8.89 0.24 11.84
CA LEU A 68 8.89 -1.06 11.18
C LEU A 68 10.31 -1.53 10.81
N VAL A 69 11.19 -0.65 10.36
CA VAL A 69 12.56 -1.05 10.00
C VAL A 69 13.39 -1.40 11.23
N PHE A 70 13.35 -0.59 12.29
CA PHE A 70 14.18 -0.77 13.48
C PHE A 70 13.62 -1.76 14.50
N LEU A 71 12.30 -1.81 14.69
CA LEU A 71 11.64 -2.71 15.65
C LEU A 71 11.07 -3.98 14.99
N SER A 72 11.33 -4.23 13.70
CA SER A 72 10.80 -5.42 12.99
C SER A 72 11.03 -6.75 13.72
N PRO A 73 12.21 -7.07 14.29
CA PRO A 73 12.40 -8.34 14.97
C PRO A 73 11.49 -8.49 16.20
N LEU A 74 11.37 -7.42 16.99
CA LEU A 74 10.50 -7.38 18.17
C LEU A 74 9.02 -7.51 17.78
N LEU A 75 8.61 -6.82 16.71
CA LEU A 75 7.24 -6.87 16.22
C LEU A 75 6.88 -8.28 15.70
N VAL A 76 7.78 -8.92 14.96
CA VAL A 76 7.56 -10.28 14.45
C VAL A 76 7.52 -11.31 15.58
N ASP A 77 8.42 -11.18 16.57
CA ASP A 77 8.44 -12.05 17.75
C ASP A 77 7.19 -11.90 18.63
N ALA A 78 6.61 -10.69 18.69
CA ALA A 78 5.34 -10.47 19.37
C ALA A 78 4.15 -11.24 18.73
N PHE A 79 4.22 -11.52 17.42
CA PHE A 79 3.20 -12.31 16.71
C PHE A 79 3.50 -13.80 16.67
N ILE A 80 4.78 -14.18 16.68
CA ILE A 80 5.25 -15.56 16.72
C ILE A 80 6.20 -15.67 17.91
N LYS A 81 5.66 -16.09 19.05
CA LYS A 81 6.45 -16.23 20.28
C LYS A 81 7.62 -17.20 20.06
N ASP A 82 8.82 -16.77 20.47
CA ASP A 82 10.06 -17.53 20.34
C ASP A 82 10.38 -17.88 18.87
N ALA A 83 10.22 -16.89 17.97
CA ALA A 83 10.43 -17.09 16.55
C ALA A 83 11.90 -17.46 16.25
N PRO A 84 12.15 -18.52 15.44
CA PRO A 84 13.51 -18.86 15.04
C PRO A 84 14.16 -17.70 14.28
N ALA A 85 15.49 -17.54 14.43
CA ALA A 85 16.24 -16.43 13.84
C ALA A 85 16.01 -16.24 12.32
N ASP A 86 15.80 -17.34 11.60
CA ASP A 86 15.48 -17.29 10.16
C ASP A 86 14.12 -16.63 9.87
N VAL A 87 13.10 -16.84 10.71
CA VAL A 87 11.77 -16.23 10.59
C VAL A 87 11.85 -14.73 10.86
N LEU A 88 12.61 -14.33 11.90
CA LEU A 88 12.85 -12.92 12.22
C LEU A 88 13.55 -12.19 11.07
N ARG A 89 14.58 -12.80 10.49
CA ARG A 89 15.31 -12.23 9.34
C ARG A 89 14.42 -12.10 8.11
N MET A 90 13.58 -13.10 7.82
CA MET A 90 12.61 -13.03 6.71
C MET A 90 11.57 -11.93 6.92
N GLY A 91 11.06 -11.79 8.14
CA GLY A 91 10.13 -10.71 8.49
C GLY A 91 10.77 -9.32 8.39
N GLN A 92 12.04 -9.18 8.80
CA GLN A 92 12.79 -7.94 8.62
C GLN A 92 12.98 -7.61 7.12
N GLN A 93 13.40 -8.58 6.30
CA GLN A 93 13.55 -8.39 4.86
C GLN A 93 12.26 -7.91 4.19
N TYR A 94 11.10 -8.39 4.65
CA TYR A 94 9.80 -7.92 4.18
C TYR A 94 9.64 -6.40 4.36
N PHE A 95 9.86 -5.88 5.57
CA PHE A 95 9.69 -4.44 5.83
C PHE A 95 10.71 -3.57 5.08
N TRP A 96 11.94 -4.04 4.91
CA TRP A 96 12.96 -3.31 4.14
C TRP A 96 12.58 -3.16 2.67
N VAL A 97 11.89 -4.14 2.11
CA VAL A 97 11.38 -4.08 0.74
C VAL A 97 10.13 -3.22 0.65
N THR A 98 9.22 -3.29 1.63
CA THR A 98 7.89 -2.67 1.53
C THR A 98 7.85 -1.21 1.97
N VAL A 99 8.53 -0.83 3.06
CA VAL A 99 8.50 0.52 3.64
C VAL A 99 8.88 1.64 2.66
N PRO A 100 9.90 1.50 1.78
CA PRO A 100 10.25 2.52 0.80
C PRO A 100 9.10 2.92 -0.15
N PHE A 101 8.08 2.06 -0.31
CA PHE A 101 6.93 2.32 -1.17
C PHE A 101 5.77 3.04 -0.46
N TYR A 102 5.84 3.23 0.86
CA TYR A 102 4.78 3.88 1.63
C TYR A 102 4.45 5.29 1.15
N PRO A 103 5.43 6.19 0.84
CA PRO A 103 5.12 7.53 0.33
C PRO A 103 4.24 7.52 -0.94
N ALA A 104 4.51 6.61 -1.87
CA ALA A 104 3.73 6.49 -3.10
C ALA A 104 2.30 5.98 -2.82
N LEU A 105 2.19 5.01 -1.91
CA LEU A 105 0.93 4.38 -1.51
C LEU A 105 0.02 5.37 -0.75
N ILE A 106 0.60 6.17 0.14
CA ILE A 106 -0.07 7.24 0.89
C ILE A 106 -0.70 8.25 -0.05
N LEU A 107 0.07 8.74 -1.03
CA LEU A 107 -0.45 9.68 -2.02
C LEU A 107 -1.61 9.07 -2.80
N LEU A 108 -1.51 7.80 -3.20
CA LEU A 108 -2.62 7.13 -3.88
C LEU A 108 -3.87 7.08 -3.01
N PHE A 109 -3.78 6.73 -1.73
CA PHE A 109 -4.95 6.72 -0.86
C PHE A 109 -5.62 8.09 -0.82
N ILE A 110 -4.87 9.16 -0.59
CA ILE A 110 -5.39 10.52 -0.52
C ILE A 110 -6.09 10.91 -1.82
N TYR A 111 -5.44 10.72 -2.97
CA TYR A 111 -6.04 11.07 -4.26
C TYR A 111 -7.27 10.22 -4.57
N ARG A 112 -7.21 8.92 -4.32
CA ARG A 112 -8.31 7.98 -4.56
C ARG A 112 -9.55 8.39 -3.79
N TYR A 113 -9.42 8.59 -2.48
CA TYR A 113 -10.56 8.97 -1.65
C TYR A 113 -11.02 10.40 -1.93
N THR A 114 -10.11 11.32 -2.25
CA THR A 114 -10.48 12.68 -2.67
C THR A 114 -11.36 12.62 -3.92
N LEU A 115 -10.92 11.93 -4.98
CA LEU A 115 -11.67 11.77 -6.24
C LEU A 115 -13.03 11.08 -6.03
N GLN A 116 -13.07 10.06 -5.17
CA GLN A 116 -14.31 9.40 -4.79
C GLN A 116 -15.28 10.37 -4.09
N GLY A 117 -14.78 11.24 -3.21
CA GLY A 117 -15.57 12.30 -2.57
C GLY A 117 -16.06 13.39 -3.54
N LEU A 118 -15.35 13.61 -4.65
CA LEU A 118 -15.77 14.54 -5.71
C LEU A 118 -16.81 13.93 -6.67
N GLY A 119 -17.23 12.67 -6.48
CA GLY A 119 -18.16 11.97 -7.37
C GLY A 119 -17.51 11.34 -8.61
N HIS A 120 -16.20 11.52 -8.81
CA HIS A 120 -15.43 10.87 -9.88
C HIS A 120 -14.96 9.47 -9.47
N SER A 121 -15.85 8.66 -8.89
CA SER A 121 -15.56 7.32 -8.35
C SER A 121 -15.18 6.30 -9.43
N LEU A 122 -15.61 6.50 -10.69
CA LEU A 122 -15.37 5.56 -11.77
C LEU A 122 -13.89 5.45 -12.16
N VAL A 123 -13.16 6.57 -12.14
CA VAL A 123 -11.75 6.62 -12.52
C VAL A 123 -10.86 5.74 -11.63
N PRO A 124 -10.87 5.88 -10.28
CA PRO A 124 -10.09 5.00 -9.41
C PRO A 124 -10.60 3.56 -9.41
N THR A 125 -11.89 3.33 -9.67
CA THR A 125 -12.47 1.98 -9.70
C THR A 125 -11.99 1.20 -10.93
N ILE A 126 -12.03 1.82 -12.13
CA ILE A 126 -11.52 1.22 -13.36
C ILE A 126 -10.01 0.99 -13.27
N ALA A 127 -9.25 1.95 -12.72
CA ALA A 127 -7.82 1.77 -12.47
C ALA A 127 -7.54 0.56 -11.55
N GLY A 128 -8.36 0.38 -10.50
CA GLY A 128 -8.29 -0.78 -9.63
C GLY A 128 -8.60 -2.10 -10.34
N PHE A 129 -9.60 -2.13 -11.22
CA PHE A 129 -9.91 -3.30 -12.04
C PHE A 129 -8.78 -3.64 -13.03
N ILE A 130 -8.18 -2.64 -13.67
CA ILE A 130 -7.03 -2.82 -14.56
C ILE A 130 -5.83 -3.35 -13.77
N GLU A 131 -5.57 -2.82 -12.57
CA GLU A 131 -4.53 -3.33 -11.68
C GLU A 131 -4.76 -4.80 -11.30
N LEU A 132 -5.98 -5.17 -10.91
CA LEU A 132 -6.34 -6.54 -10.59
C LEU A 132 -6.18 -7.47 -11.80
N GLY A 133 -6.62 -7.02 -12.98
CA GLY A 133 -6.46 -7.74 -14.24
C GLY A 133 -4.98 -8.00 -14.57
N MET A 134 -4.11 -7.00 -14.40
CA MET A 134 -2.67 -7.15 -14.58
C MET A 134 -2.05 -8.13 -13.57
N ARG A 135 -2.50 -8.11 -12.30
CA ARG A 135 -2.05 -9.09 -11.30
C ARG A 135 -2.42 -10.51 -11.69
N ILE A 136 -3.67 -10.75 -12.11
CA ILE A 136 -4.13 -12.07 -12.57
C ILE A 136 -3.39 -12.51 -13.83
N ALA A 137 -3.23 -11.61 -14.80
CA ALA A 137 -2.49 -11.89 -16.04
C ALA A 137 -1.02 -12.24 -15.78
N SER A 138 -0.38 -11.61 -14.79
CA SER A 138 1.01 -11.90 -14.41
C SER A 138 1.20 -13.30 -13.79
N LEU A 139 0.13 -13.91 -13.27
CA LEU A 139 0.14 -15.28 -12.73
C LEU A 139 0.04 -16.34 -13.83
N LEU A 140 -0.57 -16.02 -14.98
CA LEU A 140 -0.81 -16.97 -16.07
C LEU A 140 0.49 -17.60 -16.64
N PRO A 141 1.59 -16.84 -16.87
CA PRO A 141 2.87 -17.42 -17.27
C PRO A 141 3.53 -18.30 -16.20
N SER A 142 3.28 -18.02 -14.91
CA SER A 142 3.84 -18.81 -13.80
C SER A 142 3.14 -20.17 -13.61
N LEU A 143 1.94 -20.34 -14.16
CA LEU A 143 1.25 -21.64 -14.20
C LEU A 143 1.73 -22.53 -15.36
N LEU A 144 2.23 -21.92 -16.45
CA LEU A 144 2.70 -22.63 -17.65
C LEU A 144 4.19 -22.98 -17.62
N ARG A 145 4.96 -22.36 -16.72
CA ARG A 145 6.38 -22.71 -16.46
C ARG A 145 6.57 -22.88 -14.96
N PRO A 146 6.85 -24.10 -14.44
CA PRO A 146 7.21 -24.29 -13.04
C PRO A 146 8.63 -23.76 -12.82
N CYS A 147 8.78 -22.44 -12.80
CA CYS A 147 10.02 -21.79 -12.43
C CYS A 147 10.13 -21.77 -10.92
N SER A 148 11.13 -22.50 -10.43
CA SER A 148 11.56 -22.58 -9.05
C SER A 148 11.94 -21.21 -8.47
N GLY A 149 11.50 -20.99 -7.23
CA GLY A 149 12.09 -19.99 -6.34
C GLY A 149 11.33 -18.67 -6.23
N THR A 150 11.32 -18.18 -4.99
CA THR A 150 11.03 -16.86 -4.39
C THR A 150 10.85 -15.62 -5.28
N ARG A 151 11.34 -15.62 -6.53
CA ARG A 151 11.16 -14.54 -7.52
C ARG A 151 9.71 -14.38 -7.99
N ALA A 152 8.91 -15.44 -8.03
CA ALA A 152 7.50 -15.38 -8.42
C ALA A 152 6.63 -14.62 -7.40
N CYS A 153 6.94 -14.71 -6.11
CA CYS A 153 6.23 -13.95 -5.07
C CYS A 153 6.61 -12.45 -5.10
N SER A 154 7.85 -12.11 -5.48
CA SER A 154 8.27 -10.71 -5.66
C SER A 154 7.76 -10.06 -6.97
N SER A 155 7.38 -10.84 -7.98
CA SER A 155 6.73 -10.31 -9.20
C SER A 155 5.25 -9.98 -9.01
N ALA A 156 4.63 -10.45 -7.91
CA ALA A 156 3.27 -10.09 -7.53
C ALA A 156 3.17 -8.73 -6.81
N ILE A 157 4.29 -8.01 -6.66
CA ILE A 157 4.28 -6.67 -6.05
C ILE A 157 3.76 -5.68 -7.12
N PRO A 158 2.79 -4.81 -6.81
CA PRO A 158 1.92 -4.16 -7.81
C PRO A 158 2.56 -3.03 -8.62
N TRP A 159 3.84 -2.73 -8.40
CA TRP A 159 4.48 -1.48 -8.82
C TRP A 159 4.59 -1.29 -10.34
N ARG A 160 4.63 -2.38 -11.13
CA ARG A 160 4.72 -2.29 -12.61
C ARG A 160 3.42 -1.81 -13.26
N GLY A 161 2.27 -2.17 -12.71
CA GLY A 161 0.97 -1.68 -13.18
C GLY A 161 0.71 -0.22 -12.83
N TRP A 162 1.28 0.23 -11.71
CA TRP A 162 1.10 1.57 -11.17
C TRP A 162 1.78 2.67 -12.00
N VAL A 163 2.99 2.42 -12.51
CA VAL A 163 3.70 3.37 -13.37
C VAL A 163 2.96 3.54 -14.71
N LEU A 164 2.40 2.45 -15.25
CA LEU A 164 1.66 2.47 -16.51
C LEU A 164 0.31 3.20 -16.38
N SER A 165 -0.41 2.99 -15.27
CA SER A 165 -1.69 3.65 -15.01
C SER A 165 -1.56 5.17 -14.82
N ARG A 166 -0.48 5.64 -14.19
CA ARG A 166 -0.21 7.09 -14.04
C ARG A 166 0.16 7.79 -15.35
N CYS A 167 0.83 7.10 -16.28
CA CYS A 167 1.11 7.66 -17.62
C CYS A 167 -0.15 7.82 -18.49
N LEU A 168 -1.18 6.99 -18.26
CA LEU A 168 -2.44 7.04 -19.01
C LEU A 168 -3.44 8.05 -18.45
N LEU A 169 -3.45 8.29 -17.14
CA LEU A 169 -4.44 9.13 -16.45
C LEU A 169 -4.13 10.63 -16.40
N TRP A 170 -2.95 11.07 -16.85
CA TRP A 170 -2.58 12.50 -16.85
C TRP A 170 -2.77 13.20 -18.21
N ARG A 171 -3.46 12.53 -19.15
CA ARG A 171 -3.77 13.05 -20.50
C ARG A 171 -5.27 13.23 -20.77
N THR A 172 -6.11 13.06 -19.76
CA THR A 172 -7.57 13.27 -19.81
C THR A 172 -8.00 14.13 -18.65
#